data_AF-A1DAR1-F1
#
_entry.id   AF-A1DAR1-F1
#
_cell.length_a   1.000
_cell.length_b   1.000
_cell.length_c   1.000
_cell.angle_alpha   90.00
_cell.angle_beta   90.00
_cell.angle_gamma   90.00
#
_symmetry.space_group_name_H-M   'P 1'
#
loop_
_entity.id
_entity.type
_entity.pdbx_description
1 polymer ?
#
loop_
_entity_poly.entity_id
_entity_poly.type
_entity_poly.pdbx_seq_one_letter_code
_entity_poly.pdbx_strand_id
1 'polypeptide(L)'
;MGSRRFKRQVIVATLLAATVIWLMHSFEHEDAEVASNMPLLPKYIHPASGKGGAWYIPPSWLENATTGPQSIVEAAKLASDKAQAPQRLITLSSIPMIVHQTWKSTDPQTWPQPIRQSTESWLRAVEEDQMAYFLWDDEGIHQFIKHFEPGLEKQFYALASNVERTDIFRVLVSKWIGGVYGDMDTEPLRKPKDWINASDIQPWRDPETGAVYRSTKPVRAIVGLEADCPPGSDLYWRMGYTYPVQLTQWAFAWAPGHPILQMFIDRFSAATQEMSNEAVDPLVLTGPVAFTEAVQSWLMATTGLRWNALTGSHDGGRSKFVEDVLVLPITGFSPGRGKYGNMGSKPATDPSARLLHRAQGSWRKFDFIVEYGKFCRTVFGRCREWTKVPHTSF
;
A
#
# COMPACT_ATOMS: atom_id res chain seq x y z
N MET A 1 10.92 64.07 -8.94
CA MET A 1 10.39 62.87 -8.22
C MET A 1 10.75 61.51 -8.87
N GLY A 2 11.48 61.43 -9.99
CA GLY A 2 11.78 60.14 -10.67
C GLY A 2 12.95 59.31 -10.09
N SER A 3 14.02 59.93 -9.59
CA SER A 3 15.26 59.23 -9.21
C SER A 3 15.13 58.30 -7.98
N ARG A 4 14.31 58.66 -6.98
CA ARG A 4 14.11 57.83 -5.78
C ARG A 4 13.23 56.60 -6.03
N ARG A 5 12.27 56.69 -6.97
CA ARG A 5 11.41 55.56 -7.38
C ARG A 5 12.22 54.53 -8.18
N PHE A 6 13.06 55.00 -9.11
CA PHE A 6 13.93 54.15 -9.90
C PHE A 6 14.95 53.40 -9.01
N LYS A 7 15.61 54.08 -8.06
CA LYS A 7 16.53 53.44 -7.11
C LYS A 7 15.86 52.37 -6.24
N ARG A 8 14.61 52.58 -5.79
CA ARG A 8 13.83 51.58 -5.04
C ARG A 8 13.47 50.36 -5.89
N GLN A 9 13.10 50.57 -7.16
CA GLN A 9 12.76 49.47 -8.07
C GLN A 9 13.98 48.60 -8.39
N VAL A 10 15.16 49.21 -8.58
CA VAL A 10 16.41 48.47 -8.79
C VAL A 10 16.77 47.63 -7.56
N ILE A 11 16.71 48.20 -6.36
CA ILE A 11 17.02 47.46 -5.11
C ILE A 11 16.07 46.27 -4.92
N VAL A 12 14.76 46.46 -5.14
CA VAL A 12 13.78 45.37 -5.02
C VAL A 12 14.03 44.27 -6.07
N ALA A 13 14.35 44.65 -7.31
CA ALA A 13 14.66 43.69 -8.36
C ALA A 13 15.94 42.89 -8.07
N THR A 14 16.98 43.54 -7.55
CA THR A 14 18.24 42.86 -7.17
C THR A 14 18.03 41.91 -5.99
N LEU A 15 17.22 42.30 -4.99
CA LEU A 15 16.87 41.42 -3.89
C LEU A 15 16.07 40.22 -4.37
N LEU A 16 15.05 40.42 -5.22
CA LEU A 16 14.28 39.32 -5.83
C LEU A 16 15.17 38.36 -6.62
N ALA A 17 16.08 38.89 -7.45
CA ALA A 17 17.02 38.06 -8.20
C ALA A 17 17.97 37.28 -7.28
N ALA A 18 18.49 37.92 -6.22
CA ALA A 18 19.34 37.25 -5.23
C ALA A 18 18.59 36.16 -4.46
N THR A 19 17.31 36.38 -4.11
CA THR A 19 16.48 35.37 -3.45
C THR A 19 16.18 34.20 -4.38
N VAL A 20 15.89 34.46 -5.66
CA VAL A 20 15.67 33.40 -6.66
C VAL A 20 16.95 32.59 -6.88
N ILE A 21 18.09 33.24 -7.04
CA ILE A 21 19.39 32.56 -7.19
C ILE A 21 19.74 31.76 -5.93
N TRP A 22 19.51 32.31 -4.74
CA TRP A 22 19.74 31.59 -3.48
C TRP A 22 18.80 30.40 -3.30
N LEU A 23 17.52 30.54 -3.68
CA LEU A 23 16.57 29.42 -3.70
C LEU A 23 17.02 28.36 -4.70
N MET A 24 17.39 28.72 -5.93
CA MET A 24 17.87 27.78 -6.94
C MET A 24 19.13 27.03 -6.48
N HIS A 25 20.11 27.73 -5.89
CA HIS A 25 21.29 27.07 -5.35
C HIS A 25 21.00 26.22 -4.12
N SER A 26 20.05 26.62 -3.27
CA SER A 26 19.64 25.81 -2.12
C SER A 26 18.96 24.51 -2.58
N PHE A 27 18.11 24.58 -3.60
CA PHE A 27 17.50 23.40 -4.23
C PHE A 27 18.55 22.50 -4.91
N GLU A 28 19.49 23.06 -5.68
CA GLU A 28 20.58 22.28 -6.30
C GLU A 28 21.48 21.59 -5.27
N HIS A 29 21.80 22.27 -4.17
CA HIS A 29 22.66 21.70 -3.12
C HIS A 29 21.96 20.59 -2.35
N GLU A 30 20.65 20.75 -2.08
CA GLU A 30 19.81 19.75 -1.42
C GLU A 30 19.63 18.50 -2.31
N ASP A 31 19.41 18.66 -3.62
CA ASP A 31 19.33 17.52 -4.55
C ASP A 31 20.67 16.76 -4.69
N ALA A 32 21.81 17.47 -4.69
CA ALA A 32 23.14 16.86 -4.79
C ALA A 32 23.55 16.10 -3.52
N GLU A 33 23.27 16.64 -2.33
CA GLU A 33 23.54 15.98 -1.05
C GLU A 33 22.61 14.77 -0.82
N VAL A 34 21.37 14.84 -1.31
CA VAL A 34 20.40 13.74 -1.25
C VAL A 34 20.74 12.61 -2.23
N ALA A 35 21.24 12.93 -3.42
CA ALA A 35 21.73 11.91 -4.37
C ALA A 35 22.90 11.11 -3.79
N SER A 36 23.74 11.72 -2.94
CA SER A 36 24.79 11.02 -2.18
C SER A 36 24.25 10.12 -1.06
N ASN A 37 22.99 10.30 -0.62
CA ASN A 37 22.39 9.62 0.54
C ASN A 37 21.46 8.44 0.18
N MET A 38 21.29 8.10 -1.11
CA MET A 38 20.41 7.01 -1.58
C MET A 38 21.14 6.04 -2.52
N PRO A 39 22.10 5.24 -2.00
CA PRO A 39 22.91 4.36 -2.82
C PRO A 39 22.16 3.17 -3.42
N LEU A 40 20.98 2.79 -2.89
CA LEU A 40 20.31 1.57 -3.31
C LEU A 40 19.41 1.77 -4.53
N LEU A 41 18.78 2.92 -4.69
CA LEU A 41 18.03 3.28 -5.90
C LEU A 41 18.84 3.04 -7.20
N PRO A 42 20.05 3.61 -7.37
CA PRO A 42 20.86 3.36 -8.58
C PRO A 42 21.47 1.96 -8.62
N LYS A 43 21.37 1.15 -7.56
CA LYS A 43 21.82 -0.24 -7.55
C LYS A 43 20.74 -1.21 -8.02
N TYR A 44 19.48 -0.95 -7.66
CA TYR A 44 18.37 -1.89 -7.86
C TYR A 44 17.35 -1.45 -8.91
N ILE A 45 17.25 -0.15 -9.19
CA ILE A 45 16.29 0.40 -10.14
C ILE A 45 16.94 0.77 -11.47
N HIS A 46 18.21 1.17 -11.45
CA HIS A 46 18.93 1.68 -12.62
C HIS A 46 20.23 0.91 -12.91
N PRO A 47 20.55 0.55 -14.16
CA PRO A 47 19.68 0.61 -15.33
C PRO A 47 18.52 -0.40 -15.20
N ALA A 48 17.42 -0.15 -15.92
CA ALA A 48 16.27 -1.04 -15.91
C ALA A 48 16.68 -2.47 -16.29
N SER A 49 16.25 -3.46 -15.49
CA SER A 49 16.60 -4.87 -15.65
C SER A 49 16.02 -5.54 -16.91
N GLY A 50 15.15 -4.83 -17.66
CA GLY A 50 14.60 -5.25 -18.95
C GLY A 50 13.24 -4.60 -19.23
N LYS A 51 12.32 -5.30 -19.91
CA LYS A 51 10.98 -4.77 -20.25
C LYS A 51 10.01 -4.91 -19.07
N GLY A 52 9.21 -3.86 -18.85
CA GLY A 52 8.09 -3.85 -17.90
C GLY A 52 8.43 -3.40 -16.47
N GLY A 53 9.62 -2.83 -16.25
CA GLY A 53 9.98 -2.26 -14.96
C GLY A 53 11.41 -2.58 -14.55
N ALA A 54 11.65 -2.57 -13.23
CA ALA A 54 12.93 -2.92 -12.63
C ALA A 54 12.74 -4.08 -11.65
N TRP A 55 13.69 -5.01 -11.64
CA TRP A 55 13.63 -6.13 -10.72
C TRP A 55 15.00 -6.58 -10.27
N TYR A 56 15.03 -7.17 -9.08
CA TYR A 56 16.17 -7.80 -8.46
C TYR A 56 15.77 -9.14 -7.88
N ILE A 57 16.54 -10.17 -8.22
CA ILE A 57 16.48 -11.48 -7.59
C ILE A 57 17.86 -11.73 -7.00
N PRO A 58 17.98 -12.09 -5.71
CA PRO A 58 19.27 -12.35 -5.11
C PRO A 58 20.06 -13.41 -5.89
N PRO A 59 21.37 -13.24 -6.13
CA PRO A 59 22.17 -14.22 -6.86
C PRO A 59 22.09 -15.64 -6.27
N SER A 60 21.98 -15.75 -4.95
CA SER A 60 21.80 -17.01 -4.22
C SER A 60 20.46 -17.73 -4.54
N TRP A 61 19.51 -17.04 -5.16
CA TRP A 61 18.27 -17.65 -5.66
C TRP A 61 18.43 -18.22 -7.06
N LEU A 62 19.47 -17.81 -7.79
CA LEU A 62 19.71 -18.08 -9.20
C LEU A 62 20.87 -19.04 -9.47
N GLU A 63 21.50 -19.63 -8.45
CA GLU A 63 22.71 -20.48 -8.57
C GLU A 63 22.61 -21.61 -9.63
N ASN A 64 21.38 -22.06 -9.94
CA ASN A 64 21.11 -23.12 -10.94
C ASN A 64 20.37 -22.62 -12.19
N ALA A 65 20.28 -21.31 -12.41
CA ALA A 65 19.61 -20.75 -13.58
C ALA A 65 20.57 -20.68 -14.78
N THR A 66 20.20 -21.29 -15.90
CA THR A 66 21.00 -21.32 -17.13
C THR A 66 20.79 -20.09 -18.01
N THR A 67 19.64 -19.43 -17.91
CA THR A 67 19.30 -18.19 -18.63
C THR A 67 18.57 -17.21 -17.71
N GLY A 68 18.86 -15.92 -17.87
CA GLY A 68 18.17 -14.86 -17.14
C GLY A 68 16.77 -14.58 -17.72
N PRO A 69 15.80 -14.14 -16.89
CA PRO A 69 14.46 -13.78 -17.34
C PRO A 69 14.50 -12.59 -18.31
N GLN A 70 13.65 -12.61 -19.34
CA GLN A 70 13.60 -11.58 -20.39
C GLN A 70 12.55 -10.49 -20.13
N SER A 71 11.63 -10.75 -19.21
CA SER A 71 10.59 -9.82 -18.77
C SER A 71 10.43 -9.83 -17.26
N ILE A 72 9.86 -8.76 -16.72
CA ILE A 72 9.52 -8.67 -15.30
C ILE A 72 8.55 -9.80 -14.88
N VAL A 73 7.65 -10.23 -15.77
CA VAL A 73 6.69 -11.32 -15.51
C VAL A 73 7.40 -12.66 -15.36
N GLU A 74 8.33 -12.98 -16.26
CA GLU A 74 9.18 -14.19 -16.15
C GLU A 74 10.04 -14.15 -14.88
N ALA A 75 10.61 -12.98 -14.56
CA ALA A 75 11.41 -12.79 -13.37
C ALA A 75 10.58 -13.00 -12.09
N ALA A 76 9.36 -12.46 -12.03
CA ALA A 76 8.47 -12.61 -10.89
C ALA A 76 8.03 -14.07 -10.68
N LYS A 77 7.71 -14.77 -11.77
CA LYS A 77 7.40 -16.20 -11.72
C LYS A 77 8.60 -17.01 -11.21
N LEU A 78 9.78 -16.75 -11.75
CA LEU A 78 11.02 -17.39 -11.31
C LEU A 78 11.28 -17.12 -9.82
N ALA A 79 11.11 -15.88 -9.36
CA ALA A 79 11.28 -15.54 -7.94
C ALA A 79 10.27 -16.27 -7.05
N SER A 80 9.00 -16.36 -7.45
CA SER A 80 7.96 -17.11 -6.71
C SER A 80 8.30 -18.60 -6.63
N ASP A 81 8.72 -19.22 -7.74
CA ASP A 81 9.14 -20.63 -7.78
C ASP A 81 10.35 -20.88 -6.86
N LYS A 82 11.33 -19.97 -6.87
CA LYS A 82 12.50 -20.05 -5.99
C LYS A 82 12.16 -19.80 -4.53
N ALA A 83 11.16 -18.98 -4.23
CA ALA A 83 10.77 -18.63 -2.86
C ALA A 83 10.10 -19.78 -2.09
N GLN A 84 9.76 -20.90 -2.75
CA GLN A 84 9.24 -22.11 -2.08
C GLN A 84 10.22 -22.72 -1.06
N ALA A 85 11.51 -22.37 -1.13
CA ALA A 85 12.49 -22.79 -0.14
C ALA A 85 12.23 -22.08 1.22
N PRO A 86 12.18 -22.79 2.36
CA PRO A 86 11.79 -22.21 3.65
C PRO A 86 12.56 -20.95 4.08
N GLN A 87 13.85 -20.88 3.75
CA GLN A 87 14.71 -19.73 4.05
C GLN A 87 14.38 -18.46 3.23
N ARG A 88 13.47 -18.55 2.26
CA ARG A 88 13.00 -17.46 1.39
C ARG A 88 11.56 -17.05 1.71
N LEU A 89 11.02 -17.52 2.84
CA LEU A 89 9.70 -17.17 3.35
C LEU A 89 9.83 -16.24 4.56
N ILE A 90 8.83 -15.39 4.79
CA ILE A 90 8.72 -14.61 6.03
C ILE A 90 8.61 -15.59 7.21
N THR A 91 9.24 -15.24 8.34
CA THR A 91 9.26 -16.06 9.56
C THR A 91 7.84 -16.44 10.01
N LEU A 92 7.62 -17.72 10.38
CA LEU A 92 6.32 -18.27 10.81
C LEU A 92 5.20 -18.24 9.74
N SER A 93 5.57 -18.15 8.45
CA SER A 93 4.61 -17.99 7.36
C SER A 93 4.88 -18.92 6.18
N SER A 94 3.98 -18.88 5.19
CA SER A 94 4.21 -19.37 3.83
C SER A 94 4.23 -18.24 2.80
N ILE A 95 4.60 -17.03 3.24
CA ILE A 95 4.62 -15.81 2.43
C ILE A 95 6.03 -15.62 1.85
N PRO A 96 6.20 -15.57 0.52
CA PRO A 96 7.49 -15.29 -0.12
C PRO A 96 8.15 -13.98 0.35
N MET A 97 9.47 -13.98 0.50
CA MET A 97 10.26 -12.75 0.69
C MET A 97 10.49 -12.03 -0.65
N ILE A 98 9.38 -11.59 -1.24
CA ILE A 98 9.34 -10.86 -2.51
C ILE A 98 8.60 -9.55 -2.25
N VAL A 99 9.19 -8.42 -2.60
CA VAL A 99 8.58 -7.09 -2.46
C VAL A 99 8.08 -6.60 -3.82
N HIS A 100 6.86 -6.09 -3.85
CA HIS A 100 6.21 -5.52 -5.01
C HIS A 100 5.82 -4.06 -4.76
N GLN A 101 6.20 -3.18 -5.68
CA GLN A 101 5.76 -1.79 -5.75
C GLN A 101 5.41 -1.42 -7.19
N THR A 102 4.63 -0.36 -7.38
CA THR A 102 4.22 0.11 -8.71
C THR A 102 4.54 1.59 -8.87
N TRP A 103 5.03 1.99 -10.04
CA TRP A 103 5.21 3.41 -10.38
C TRP A 103 5.12 3.66 -11.87
N LYS A 104 5.07 4.94 -12.24
CA LYS A 104 4.95 5.38 -13.63
C LYS A 104 6.22 5.13 -14.46
N SER A 105 7.39 5.16 -13.83
CA SER A 105 8.69 5.03 -14.51
C SER A 105 9.72 4.39 -13.58
N THR A 106 10.75 3.81 -14.18
CA THR A 106 11.94 3.26 -13.52
C THR A 106 13.12 4.23 -13.48
N ASP A 107 12.86 5.53 -13.62
CA ASP A 107 13.88 6.56 -13.47
C ASP A 107 13.67 7.32 -12.15
N PRO A 108 14.42 6.98 -11.08
CA PRO A 108 14.30 7.63 -9.78
C PRO A 108 14.51 9.14 -9.81
N GLN A 109 15.21 9.70 -10.81
CA GLN A 109 15.41 11.14 -10.91
C GLN A 109 14.10 11.89 -11.20
N THR A 110 13.12 11.20 -11.79
CA THR A 110 11.79 11.77 -12.06
C THR A 110 10.85 11.72 -10.86
N TRP A 111 11.26 11.10 -9.76
CA TRP A 111 10.39 10.86 -8.61
C TRP A 111 10.48 11.97 -7.56
N PRO A 112 9.35 12.35 -6.93
CA PRO A 112 9.38 13.25 -5.78
C PRO A 112 10.32 12.72 -4.68
N GLN A 113 11.03 13.62 -4.00
CA GLN A 113 12.00 13.25 -2.96
C GLN A 113 11.42 12.32 -1.87
N PRO A 114 10.19 12.53 -1.34
CA PRO A 114 9.62 11.60 -0.35
C PRO A 114 9.42 10.18 -0.88
N ILE A 115 9.14 10.03 -2.18
CA ILE A 115 8.99 8.73 -2.85
C ILE A 115 10.35 8.04 -2.98
N ARG A 116 11.40 8.80 -3.34
CA ARG A 116 12.78 8.31 -3.36
C ARG A 116 13.20 7.80 -1.97
N GLN A 117 12.98 8.59 -0.92
CA GLN A 117 13.29 8.23 0.47
C GLN A 117 12.56 6.95 0.92
N SER A 118 11.26 6.88 0.65
CA SER A 118 10.43 5.73 1.02
C SER A 118 10.89 4.46 0.29
N THR A 119 11.20 4.56 -1.00
CA THR A 119 11.67 3.42 -1.80
C THR A 119 13.06 2.95 -1.36
N GLU A 120 13.98 3.88 -1.06
CA GLU A 120 15.29 3.56 -0.50
C GLU A 120 15.15 2.76 0.81
N SER A 121 14.18 3.09 1.66
CA SER A 121 13.93 2.34 2.91
C SER A 121 13.48 0.89 2.66
N TRP A 122 12.65 0.65 1.64
CA TRP A 122 12.29 -0.69 1.20
C TRP A 122 13.51 -1.45 0.66
N LEU A 123 14.33 -0.80 -0.16
CA LEU A 123 15.53 -1.41 -0.73
C LEU A 123 16.56 -1.80 0.35
N ARG A 124 16.65 -1.06 1.46
CA ARG A 124 17.48 -1.45 2.61
C ARG A 124 17.00 -2.77 3.22
N ALA A 125 15.69 -2.92 3.43
CA ALA A 125 15.13 -4.18 3.93
C ALA A 125 15.37 -5.34 2.94
N VAL A 126 15.26 -5.06 1.63
CA VAL A 126 15.54 -6.03 0.56
C VAL A 126 16.99 -6.50 0.59
N GLU A 127 17.93 -5.57 0.69
CA GLU A 127 19.36 -5.87 0.71
C GLU A 127 19.76 -6.66 1.96
N GLU A 128 19.31 -6.23 3.14
CA GLU A 128 19.70 -6.83 4.41
C GLU A 128 19.21 -8.28 4.58
N ASP A 129 18.03 -8.60 4.05
CA ASP A 129 17.44 -9.94 4.16
C ASP A 129 17.49 -10.76 2.86
N GLN A 130 18.18 -10.27 1.83
CA GLN A 130 18.30 -10.94 0.54
C GLN A 130 16.91 -11.30 -0.02
N MET A 131 16.01 -10.31 -0.04
CA MET A 131 14.68 -10.44 -0.62
C MET A 131 14.73 -10.19 -2.13
N ALA A 132 13.76 -10.72 -2.88
CA ALA A 132 13.55 -10.26 -4.25
C ALA A 132 12.72 -8.96 -4.27
N TYR A 133 12.94 -8.10 -5.26
CA TYR A 133 12.27 -6.82 -5.40
C TYR A 133 11.80 -6.60 -6.82
N PHE A 134 10.58 -6.07 -6.96
CA PHE A 134 9.94 -5.80 -8.24
C PHE A 134 9.24 -4.44 -8.20
N LEU A 135 9.69 -3.54 -9.07
CA LEU A 135 9.01 -2.30 -9.39
C LEU A 135 8.34 -2.44 -10.75
N TRP A 136 7.02 -2.50 -10.74
CA TRP A 136 6.20 -2.68 -11.93
C TRP A 136 5.83 -1.31 -12.52
N ASP A 137 6.15 -1.12 -13.80
CA ASP A 137 5.63 0.02 -14.58
C ASP A 137 4.35 -0.36 -15.35
N ASP A 138 3.77 0.59 -16.09
CA ASP A 138 2.54 0.39 -16.84
C ASP A 138 2.67 -0.75 -17.89
N GLU A 139 3.84 -0.92 -18.50
CA GLU A 139 4.12 -2.00 -19.45
C GLU A 139 4.23 -3.36 -18.72
N GLY A 140 4.85 -3.39 -17.54
CA GLY A 140 4.93 -4.60 -16.71
C GLY A 140 3.55 -5.06 -16.24
N ILE A 141 2.70 -4.11 -15.82
CA ILE A 141 1.30 -4.39 -15.49
C ILE A 141 0.58 -4.95 -16.72
N HIS A 142 0.74 -4.35 -17.89
CA HIS A 142 0.14 -4.86 -19.13
C HIS A 142 0.55 -6.30 -19.44
N GLN A 143 1.86 -6.59 -19.41
CA GLN A 143 2.38 -7.93 -19.61
C GLN A 143 1.83 -8.92 -18.58
N PHE A 144 1.70 -8.49 -17.33
CA PHE A 144 1.18 -9.33 -16.24
C PHE A 144 -0.28 -9.72 -16.47
N ILE A 145 -1.15 -8.73 -16.77
CA ILE A 145 -2.57 -8.99 -17.02
C ILE A 145 -2.74 -9.93 -18.20
N LYS A 146 -2.02 -9.68 -19.30
CA LYS A 146 -2.08 -10.52 -20.50
C LYS A 146 -1.63 -11.96 -20.24
N HIS A 147 -0.66 -12.15 -19.33
CA HIS A 147 -0.13 -13.48 -19.01
C HIS A 147 -1.02 -14.26 -18.04
N PHE A 148 -1.44 -13.64 -16.94
CA PHE A 148 -2.12 -14.33 -15.84
C PHE A 148 -3.64 -14.21 -15.85
N GLU A 149 -4.19 -13.11 -16.36
CA GLU A 149 -5.63 -12.79 -16.33
C GLU A 149 -6.14 -12.25 -17.68
N PRO A 150 -5.89 -12.92 -18.82
CA PRO A 150 -6.28 -12.40 -20.14
C PRO A 150 -7.80 -12.17 -20.27
N GLY A 151 -8.62 -12.94 -19.54
CA GLY A 151 -10.07 -12.74 -19.49
C GLY A 151 -10.52 -11.46 -18.79
N LEU A 152 -9.68 -10.90 -17.91
CA LEU A 152 -9.96 -9.67 -17.16
C LEU A 152 -9.50 -8.41 -17.90
N GLU A 153 -8.66 -8.54 -18.93
CA GLU A 153 -7.97 -7.42 -19.60
C GLU A 153 -8.94 -6.30 -20.01
N LYS A 154 -10.06 -6.65 -20.66
CA LYS A 154 -11.06 -5.69 -21.10
C LYS A 154 -11.67 -4.90 -19.93
N GLN A 155 -12.00 -5.58 -18.82
CA GLN A 155 -12.57 -4.93 -17.64
C GLN A 155 -11.53 -4.05 -16.92
N PHE A 156 -10.30 -4.55 -16.81
CA PHE A 156 -9.19 -3.84 -16.18
C PHE A 156 -8.87 -2.51 -16.88
N TYR A 157 -8.82 -2.50 -18.21
CA TYR A 157 -8.57 -1.27 -18.97
C TYR A 157 -9.80 -0.38 -19.17
N ALA A 158 -11.00 -0.87 -18.85
CA ALA A 158 -12.21 -0.05 -18.81
C ALA A 158 -12.33 0.80 -17.53
N LEU A 159 -11.50 0.54 -16.51
CA LEU A 159 -11.45 1.34 -15.28
C LEU A 159 -11.15 2.81 -15.57
N ALA A 160 -11.84 3.71 -14.86
CA ALA A 160 -11.78 5.15 -15.11
C ALA A 160 -10.42 5.76 -14.77
N SER A 161 -9.71 5.23 -13.77
CA SER A 161 -8.46 5.79 -13.28
C SER A 161 -7.31 4.77 -13.19
N ASN A 162 -6.07 5.29 -13.22
CA ASN A 162 -4.87 4.48 -12.95
C ASN A 162 -4.84 3.97 -11.50
N VAL A 163 -5.46 4.69 -10.55
CA VAL A 163 -5.52 4.27 -9.13
C VAL A 163 -6.30 2.98 -9.01
N GLU A 164 -7.48 2.91 -9.63
CA GLU A 164 -8.29 1.69 -9.65
C GLU A 164 -7.55 0.53 -10.31
N ARG A 165 -6.81 0.78 -11.40
CA ARG A 165 -5.95 -0.23 -12.03
C ARG A 165 -4.88 -0.75 -11.06
N THR A 166 -4.21 0.15 -10.32
CA THR A 166 -3.21 -0.27 -9.31
C THR A 166 -3.84 -1.00 -8.13
N ASP A 167 -5.08 -0.66 -7.75
CA ASP A 167 -5.87 -1.33 -6.71
C ASP A 167 -6.21 -2.78 -7.08
N ILE A 168 -6.55 -3.04 -8.34
CA ILE A 168 -6.71 -4.40 -8.84
C ILE A 168 -5.35 -5.12 -8.99
N PHE A 169 -4.34 -4.44 -9.55
CA PHE A 169 -3.05 -5.05 -9.84
C PHE A 169 -2.33 -5.56 -8.58
N ARG A 170 -2.35 -4.80 -7.48
CA ARG A 170 -1.73 -5.22 -6.21
C ARG A 170 -2.32 -6.53 -5.65
N VAL A 171 -3.62 -6.75 -5.87
CA VAL A 171 -4.31 -8.00 -5.50
C VAL A 171 -3.89 -9.12 -6.45
N LEU A 172 -3.84 -8.86 -7.76
CA LEU A 172 -3.43 -9.84 -8.77
C LEU A 172 -1.98 -10.30 -8.63
N VAL A 173 -1.04 -9.39 -8.45
CA VAL A 173 0.37 -9.77 -8.24
C VAL A 173 0.52 -10.62 -6.99
N SER A 174 -0.18 -10.29 -5.92
CA SER A 174 -0.19 -11.09 -4.69
C SER A 174 -0.88 -12.44 -4.86
N LYS A 175 -1.92 -12.52 -5.71
CA LYS A 175 -2.63 -13.78 -6.00
C LYS A 175 -1.71 -14.77 -6.70
N TRP A 176 -0.98 -14.33 -7.71
CA TRP A 176 -0.19 -15.23 -8.56
C TRP A 176 1.25 -15.42 -8.07
N ILE A 177 1.88 -14.36 -7.57
CA ILE A 177 3.29 -14.36 -7.16
C ILE A 177 3.42 -14.52 -5.64
N GLY A 178 2.49 -13.93 -4.89
CA GLY A 178 2.58 -13.80 -3.43
C GLY A 178 3.47 -12.63 -3.02
N GLY A 179 4.00 -12.70 -1.81
CA GLY A 179 4.94 -11.72 -1.29
C GLY A 179 4.29 -10.54 -0.59
N VAL A 180 5.03 -9.45 -0.51
CA VAL A 180 4.69 -8.22 0.21
C VAL A 180 4.42 -7.14 -0.82
N TYR A 181 3.27 -6.51 -0.75
CA TYR A 181 2.97 -5.30 -1.50
C TYR A 181 2.98 -4.10 -0.55
N GLY A 182 3.56 -2.99 -1.01
CA GLY A 182 3.48 -1.71 -0.31
C GLY A 182 3.60 -0.54 -1.27
N ASP A 183 2.70 0.45 -1.15
CA ASP A 183 2.77 1.68 -1.93
C ASP A 183 4.14 2.37 -1.76
N MET A 184 4.58 3.08 -2.79
CA MET A 184 5.90 3.73 -2.79
C MET A 184 6.06 4.87 -1.79
N ASP A 185 4.97 5.39 -1.23
CA ASP A 185 5.00 6.37 -0.13
C ASP A 185 4.87 5.72 1.26
N THR A 186 5.23 4.43 1.35
CA THR A 186 5.33 3.70 2.62
C THR A 186 6.77 3.40 3.00
N GLU A 187 7.02 3.33 4.30
CA GLU A 187 8.33 3.08 4.88
C GLU A 187 8.28 1.91 5.88
N PRO A 188 9.02 0.81 5.64
CA PRO A 188 9.14 -0.26 6.61
C PRO A 188 9.82 0.23 7.89
N LEU A 189 9.07 0.26 8.99
CA LEU A 189 9.60 0.49 10.33
C LEU A 189 10.22 -0.78 10.92
N ARG A 190 9.76 -1.94 10.41
CA ARG A 190 10.37 -3.26 10.61
C ARG A 190 10.50 -3.94 9.26
N LYS A 191 11.56 -4.74 9.11
CA LYS A 191 11.77 -5.55 7.91
C LYS A 191 10.61 -6.52 7.70
N PRO A 192 10.14 -6.74 6.46
CA PRO A 192 9.01 -7.63 6.22
C PRO A 192 9.20 -9.07 6.73
N LYS A 193 10.43 -9.59 6.70
CA LYS A 193 10.78 -10.90 7.27
C LYS A 193 10.42 -11.04 8.76
N ASP A 194 10.41 -9.92 9.48
CA ASP A 194 10.15 -9.85 10.92
C ASP A 194 8.77 -9.26 11.24
N TRP A 195 7.84 -9.22 10.27
CA TRP A 195 6.50 -8.68 10.54
C TRP A 195 5.66 -9.54 11.48
N ILE A 196 6.02 -10.82 11.65
CA ILE A 196 5.34 -11.78 12.52
C ILE A 196 6.25 -12.13 13.70
N ASN A 197 5.74 -11.91 14.92
CA ASN A 197 6.36 -12.41 16.14
C ASN A 197 5.52 -13.55 16.75
N ALA A 198 6.14 -14.35 17.63
CA ALA A 198 5.43 -15.43 18.34
C ALA A 198 4.22 -14.94 19.18
N SER A 199 4.24 -13.68 19.63
CA SER A 199 3.11 -13.05 20.33
C SER A 199 1.92 -12.75 19.41
N ASP A 200 2.16 -12.51 18.12
CA ASP A 200 1.13 -12.10 17.16
C ASP A 200 0.18 -13.26 16.80
N ILE A 201 0.67 -14.49 16.92
CA ILE A 201 -0.08 -15.72 16.60
C ILE A 201 -0.66 -16.42 17.84
N GLN A 202 -0.59 -15.78 19.02
CA GLN A 202 -1.17 -16.34 20.23
C GLN A 202 -2.70 -16.35 20.18
N PRO A 203 -3.35 -17.35 20.82
CA PRO A 203 -4.80 -17.38 20.92
C PRO A 203 -5.38 -16.09 21.49
N TRP A 204 -6.55 -15.71 21.01
CA TRP A 204 -7.27 -14.54 21.46
C TRP A 204 -8.76 -14.86 21.61
N ARG A 205 -9.47 -14.04 22.38
CA ARG A 205 -10.87 -14.25 22.72
C ARG A 205 -11.68 -13.06 22.24
N ASP A 206 -12.79 -13.33 21.56
CA ASP A 206 -13.82 -12.33 21.32
C ASP A 206 -14.42 -11.88 22.67
N PRO A 207 -14.28 -10.60 23.06
CA PRO A 207 -14.78 -10.13 24.34
C PRO A 207 -16.31 -10.14 24.46
N GLU A 208 -17.03 -10.15 23.34
CA GLU A 208 -18.50 -10.11 23.33
C GLU A 208 -19.11 -11.52 23.38
N THR A 209 -18.63 -12.42 22.53
CA THR A 209 -19.20 -13.77 22.41
C THR A 209 -18.47 -14.81 23.27
N GLY A 210 -17.27 -14.49 23.74
CA GLY A 210 -16.39 -15.43 24.43
C GLY A 210 -15.73 -16.47 23.52
N ALA A 211 -15.98 -16.44 22.20
CA ALA A 211 -15.34 -17.33 21.23
C ALA A 211 -13.80 -17.20 21.29
N VAL A 212 -13.08 -18.32 21.21
CA VAL A 212 -11.61 -18.33 21.23
C VAL A 212 -11.11 -18.71 19.85
N TYR A 213 -10.31 -17.82 19.24
CA TYR A 213 -9.62 -18.09 17.99
C TYR A 213 -8.20 -18.55 18.29
N ARG A 214 -7.87 -19.73 17.79
CA ARG A 214 -6.54 -20.36 17.90
C ARG A 214 -6.25 -21.04 16.58
N SER A 215 -5.06 -20.81 16.03
CA SER A 215 -4.56 -21.53 14.87
C SER A 215 -3.10 -21.90 15.06
N THR A 216 -2.73 -23.05 14.49
CA THR A 216 -1.34 -23.53 14.39
C THR A 216 -0.86 -23.56 12.94
N LYS A 217 -1.68 -23.06 12.00
CA LYS A 217 -1.32 -22.98 10.58
C LYS A 217 -0.21 -21.93 10.39
N PRO A 218 0.67 -22.10 9.39
CA PRO A 218 1.55 -21.02 8.99
C PRO A 218 0.72 -19.81 8.55
N VAL A 219 1.19 -18.60 8.82
CA VAL A 219 0.54 -17.38 8.32
C VAL A 219 0.62 -17.38 6.79
N ARG A 220 -0.51 -17.20 6.12
CA ARG A 220 -0.62 -17.09 4.66
C ARG A 220 -1.10 -15.72 4.20
N ALA A 221 -1.50 -14.86 5.12
CA ALA A 221 -1.87 -13.48 4.85
C ALA A 221 -1.53 -12.57 6.03
N ILE A 222 -1.03 -11.37 5.74
CA ILE A 222 -0.87 -10.27 6.70
C ILE A 222 -1.62 -9.06 6.16
N VAL A 223 -2.62 -8.60 6.89
CA VAL A 223 -3.41 -7.40 6.60
C VAL A 223 -3.41 -6.47 7.81
N GLY A 224 -3.58 -5.17 7.62
CA GLY A 224 -3.59 -4.20 8.72
C GLY A 224 -4.85 -3.33 8.75
N LEU A 225 -5.21 -2.86 9.94
CA LEU A 225 -6.33 -1.92 10.08
C LEU A 225 -5.94 -0.51 9.57
N GLU A 226 -6.80 0.05 8.73
CA GLU A 226 -6.79 1.46 8.31
C GLU A 226 -7.69 2.30 9.23
N ALA A 227 -8.81 1.72 9.65
CA ALA A 227 -9.76 2.31 10.59
C ALA A 227 -10.05 1.33 11.72
N ASP A 228 -10.06 1.84 12.94
CA ASP A 228 -10.40 1.09 14.15
C ASP A 228 -11.24 1.98 15.08
N CYS A 229 -12.51 2.10 14.73
CA CYS A 229 -13.49 2.87 15.48
C CYS A 229 -14.34 1.95 16.37
N PRO A 230 -14.91 2.46 17.47
CA PRO A 230 -15.92 1.73 18.23
C PRO A 230 -17.07 1.28 17.30
N PRO A 231 -17.33 -0.04 17.16
CA PRO A 231 -18.28 -0.54 16.16
C PRO A 231 -19.72 -0.02 16.30
N GLY A 232 -20.15 0.32 17.51
CA GLY A 232 -21.46 0.92 17.79
C GLY A 232 -21.54 2.44 17.58
N SER A 233 -20.52 3.06 17.00
CA SER A 233 -20.41 4.51 16.89
C SER A 233 -20.42 5.00 15.44
N ASP A 234 -20.94 6.20 15.23
CA ASP A 234 -20.90 6.94 13.96
C ASP A 234 -19.55 7.59 13.63
N LEU A 235 -18.53 7.42 14.48
CA LEU A 235 -17.24 8.07 14.31
C LEU A 235 -16.54 7.71 12.98
N TYR A 236 -16.66 6.47 12.52
CA TYR A 236 -15.95 6.00 11.33
C TYR A 236 -16.34 6.78 10.07
N TRP A 237 -17.65 6.98 9.83
CA TRP A 237 -18.09 7.69 8.64
C TRP A 237 -17.89 9.20 8.77
N ARG A 238 -17.92 9.75 9.99
CA ARG A 238 -17.50 11.15 10.23
C ARG A 238 -16.04 11.39 9.83
N MET A 239 -15.20 10.36 9.94
CA MET A 239 -13.81 10.36 9.51
C MET A 239 -13.61 9.93 8.05
N GLY A 240 -14.69 9.59 7.34
CA GLY A 240 -14.65 9.22 5.92
C GLY A 240 -14.50 7.72 5.65
N TYR A 241 -14.46 6.88 6.67
CA TYR A 241 -14.41 5.42 6.49
C TYR A 241 -15.80 4.84 6.19
N THR A 242 -15.84 3.66 5.57
CA THR A 242 -17.11 2.96 5.27
C THR A 242 -17.46 1.98 6.38
N TYR A 243 -16.46 1.34 6.97
CA TYR A 243 -16.62 0.44 8.10
C TYR A 243 -15.88 0.93 9.35
N PRO A 244 -16.38 0.64 10.57
CA PRO A 244 -15.67 0.97 11.81
C PRO A 244 -14.34 0.23 11.93
N VAL A 245 -14.31 -1.02 11.50
CA VAL A 245 -13.09 -1.81 11.35
C VAL A 245 -12.88 -2.02 9.85
N GLN A 246 -11.89 -1.34 9.29
CA GLN A 246 -11.59 -1.35 7.86
C GLN A 246 -10.11 -1.66 7.64
N LEU A 247 -9.79 -2.43 6.61
CA LEU A 247 -8.42 -2.81 6.27
C LEU A 247 -7.75 -1.80 5.34
N THR A 248 -6.43 -1.68 5.46
CA THR A 248 -5.60 -1.03 4.46
C THR A 248 -5.51 -1.92 3.23
N GLN A 249 -5.54 -1.31 2.04
CA GLN A 249 -5.22 -2.01 0.79
C GLN A 249 -3.87 -1.53 0.21
N TRP A 250 -3.33 -0.42 0.73
CA TRP A 250 -2.06 0.14 0.30
C TRP A 250 -0.83 -0.66 0.73
N ALA A 251 -1.00 -1.62 1.65
CA ALA A 251 -0.01 -2.62 1.97
C ALA A 251 -0.63 -3.89 2.56
N PHE A 252 -0.03 -5.04 2.24
CA PHE A 252 -0.35 -6.35 2.78
C PHE A 252 0.71 -7.37 2.34
N ALA A 253 0.62 -8.59 2.86
CA ALA A 253 1.46 -9.69 2.39
C ALA A 253 0.67 -11.00 2.25
N TRP A 254 0.96 -11.81 1.23
CA TRP A 254 0.18 -13.01 0.91
C TRP A 254 1.06 -14.18 0.45
N ALA A 255 0.67 -15.38 0.83
CA ALA A 255 1.07 -16.59 0.11
C ALA A 255 0.33 -16.62 -1.24
N PRO A 256 0.99 -17.08 -2.33
CA PRO A 256 0.32 -17.20 -3.62
C PRO A 256 -0.88 -18.15 -3.52
N GLY A 257 -1.94 -17.84 -4.27
CA GLY A 257 -3.16 -18.64 -4.36
C GLY A 257 -4.10 -18.57 -3.15
N HIS A 258 -4.00 -17.54 -2.30
CA HIS A 258 -4.94 -17.39 -1.18
C HIS A 258 -6.38 -17.11 -1.67
N PRO A 259 -7.43 -17.84 -1.21
CA PRO A 259 -8.79 -17.73 -1.74
C PRO A 259 -9.42 -16.34 -1.65
N ILE A 260 -9.09 -15.57 -0.61
CA ILE A 260 -9.53 -14.18 -0.43
C ILE A 260 -9.21 -13.32 -1.67
N LEU A 261 -8.03 -13.50 -2.28
CA LEU A 261 -7.62 -12.69 -3.42
C LEU A 261 -8.44 -13.02 -4.67
N GLN A 262 -8.77 -14.30 -4.88
CA GLN A 262 -9.71 -14.70 -5.93
C GLN A 262 -11.11 -14.12 -5.66
N MET A 263 -11.59 -14.21 -4.42
CA MET A 263 -12.91 -13.67 -4.05
C MET A 263 -13.02 -12.17 -4.33
N PHE A 264 -11.95 -11.40 -4.08
CA PHE A 264 -11.91 -9.99 -4.44
C PHE A 264 -12.07 -9.78 -5.97
N ILE A 265 -11.32 -10.55 -6.78
CA ILE A 265 -11.39 -10.46 -8.25
C ILE A 265 -12.75 -10.90 -8.79
N ASP A 266 -13.37 -11.92 -8.19
CA ASP A 266 -14.71 -12.38 -8.58
C ASP A 266 -15.76 -11.30 -8.29
N ARG A 267 -15.69 -10.66 -7.12
CA ARG A 267 -16.57 -9.54 -6.76
C ARG A 267 -16.39 -8.35 -7.70
N PHE A 268 -15.15 -8.00 -8.03
CA PHE A 268 -14.85 -6.96 -9.01
C PHE A 268 -15.42 -7.30 -10.39
N SER A 269 -15.24 -8.54 -10.84
CA SER A 269 -15.71 -9.00 -12.15
C SER A 269 -17.25 -9.00 -12.24
N ALA A 270 -17.93 -9.40 -11.15
CA ALA A 270 -19.39 -9.36 -11.06
C ALA A 270 -19.91 -7.92 -11.06
N ALA A 271 -19.33 -7.05 -10.22
CA ALA A 271 -19.71 -5.64 -10.14
C ALA A 271 -19.59 -4.95 -11.52
N THR A 272 -18.51 -5.19 -12.25
CA THR A 272 -18.30 -4.58 -13.58
C THR A 272 -19.20 -5.16 -14.68
N GLN A 273 -19.76 -6.37 -14.52
CA GLN A 273 -20.72 -6.95 -15.46
C GLN A 273 -22.15 -6.43 -15.25
N GLU A 274 -22.54 -6.17 -14.01
CA GLU A 274 -23.86 -5.64 -13.66
C GLU A 274 -23.99 -4.14 -14.00
N MET A 275 -22.88 -3.46 -14.25
CA MET A 275 -22.84 -2.02 -14.52
C MET A 275 -23.28 -1.67 -15.96
N SER A 276 -24.52 -1.20 -16.10
CA SER A 276 -24.93 -0.37 -17.24
C SER A 276 -24.73 1.11 -16.92
N ASN A 277 -23.66 1.73 -17.44
CA ASN A 277 -23.43 3.18 -17.54
C ASN A 277 -23.34 4.08 -16.27
N GLU A 278 -23.43 3.56 -15.04
CA GLU A 278 -23.22 4.40 -13.83
C GLU A 278 -21.79 4.28 -13.26
N ALA A 279 -21.22 5.40 -12.81
CA ALA A 279 -19.90 5.44 -12.18
C ALA A 279 -20.00 4.99 -10.72
N VAL A 280 -19.31 3.90 -10.36
CA VAL A 280 -19.22 3.39 -8.98
C VAL A 280 -18.06 4.05 -8.25
N ASP A 281 -18.23 4.32 -6.95
CA ASP A 281 -17.16 4.85 -6.09
C ASP A 281 -15.93 3.92 -6.13
N PRO A 282 -14.74 4.39 -6.57
CA PRO A 282 -13.50 3.63 -6.60
C PRO A 282 -13.18 2.93 -5.28
N LEU A 283 -13.51 3.54 -4.13
CA LEU A 283 -13.29 2.94 -2.81
C LEU A 283 -14.07 1.63 -2.65
N VAL A 284 -15.27 1.57 -3.22
CA VAL A 284 -16.21 0.45 -3.19
C VAL A 284 -15.94 -0.56 -4.30
N LEU A 285 -15.48 -0.11 -5.47
CA LEU A 285 -15.24 -0.99 -6.61
C LEU A 285 -13.89 -1.72 -6.52
N THR A 286 -12.82 -0.99 -6.20
CA THR A 286 -11.45 -1.51 -6.25
C THR A 286 -10.65 -1.24 -4.98
N GLY A 287 -11.07 -0.24 -4.19
CA GLY A 287 -10.34 0.28 -3.05
C GLY A 287 -10.47 -0.50 -1.73
N PRO A 288 -10.14 0.14 -0.59
CA PRO A 288 -10.14 -0.48 0.74
C PRO A 288 -11.46 -1.09 1.18
N VAL A 289 -12.60 -0.63 0.67
CA VAL A 289 -13.93 -1.19 1.02
C VAL A 289 -14.10 -2.55 0.36
N ALA A 290 -13.87 -2.65 -0.96
CA ALA A 290 -13.91 -3.92 -1.69
C ALA A 290 -12.98 -4.97 -1.07
N PHE A 291 -11.77 -4.54 -0.72
CA PHE A 291 -10.77 -5.40 -0.10
C PHE A 291 -11.19 -5.87 1.29
N THR A 292 -11.70 -4.96 2.13
CA THR A 292 -12.25 -5.28 3.45
C THR A 292 -13.37 -6.31 3.34
N GLU A 293 -14.31 -6.11 2.40
CA GLU A 293 -15.44 -7.02 2.21
C GLU A 293 -15.01 -8.42 1.78
N ALA A 294 -13.99 -8.55 0.92
CA ALA A 294 -13.47 -9.86 0.51
C ALA A 294 -12.86 -10.63 1.70
N VAL A 295 -12.01 -9.96 2.49
CA VAL A 295 -11.39 -10.57 3.69
C VAL A 295 -12.47 -10.91 4.73
N GLN A 296 -13.38 -9.96 4.99
CA GLN A 296 -14.49 -10.12 5.90
C GLN A 296 -15.36 -11.30 5.53
N SER A 297 -15.84 -11.36 4.28
CA SER A 297 -16.75 -12.42 3.81
C SER A 297 -16.12 -13.80 3.98
N TRP A 298 -14.85 -13.95 3.60
CA TRP A 298 -14.15 -15.22 3.72
C TRP A 298 -13.96 -15.64 5.17
N LEU A 299 -13.42 -14.76 6.03
CA LEU A 299 -13.17 -15.10 7.44
C LEU A 299 -14.47 -15.39 8.20
N MET A 300 -15.52 -14.61 7.95
CA MET A 300 -16.83 -14.84 8.56
C MET A 300 -17.41 -16.20 8.13
N ALA A 301 -17.36 -16.52 6.84
CA ALA A 301 -17.90 -17.77 6.32
C ALA A 301 -17.08 -19.01 6.76
N THR A 302 -15.75 -18.91 6.77
CA THR A 302 -14.86 -20.05 7.06
C THR A 302 -14.71 -20.32 8.55
N THR A 303 -14.80 -19.29 9.40
CA THR A 303 -14.45 -19.41 10.83
C THR A 303 -15.55 -19.00 11.79
N GLY A 304 -16.65 -18.44 11.30
CA GLY A 304 -17.66 -17.82 12.16
C GLY A 304 -17.15 -16.55 12.87
N LEU A 305 -16.12 -15.89 12.32
CA LEU A 305 -15.57 -14.67 12.89
C LEU A 305 -16.65 -13.59 13.03
N ARG A 306 -16.78 -12.98 14.21
CA ARG A 306 -17.47 -11.68 14.32
C ARG A 306 -16.48 -10.60 13.88
N TRP A 307 -16.70 -9.98 12.71
CA TRP A 307 -15.75 -9.00 12.15
C TRP A 307 -15.33 -7.90 13.14
N ASN A 308 -16.31 -7.37 13.87
CA ASN A 308 -16.10 -6.32 14.88
C ASN A 308 -15.26 -6.78 16.09
N ALA A 309 -14.97 -8.08 16.26
CA ALA A 309 -14.06 -8.59 17.28
C ALA A 309 -12.57 -8.28 16.97
N LEU A 310 -12.25 -7.88 15.73
CA LEU A 310 -10.89 -7.51 15.33
C LEU A 310 -10.46 -6.13 15.87
N THR A 311 -11.38 -5.31 16.38
CA THR A 311 -11.05 -3.98 16.95
C THR A 311 -9.98 -4.08 18.04
N GLY A 312 -9.03 -3.15 18.03
CA GLY A 312 -8.02 -2.98 19.07
C GLY A 312 -8.53 -2.27 20.33
N SER A 313 -9.75 -1.74 20.30
CA SER A 313 -10.31 -0.85 21.33
C SER A 313 -10.41 -1.48 22.72
N HIS A 314 -10.45 -2.82 22.81
CA HIS A 314 -10.67 -3.55 24.06
C HIS A 314 -9.47 -4.38 24.52
N ASP A 315 -8.37 -4.39 23.77
CA ASP A 315 -7.24 -5.30 24.02
C ASP A 315 -5.87 -4.63 23.83
N GLY A 316 -5.83 -3.29 23.83
CA GLY A 316 -4.62 -2.51 23.70
C GLY A 316 -4.00 -2.54 22.31
N GLY A 317 -4.80 -2.92 21.30
CA GLY A 317 -4.36 -3.05 19.92
C GLY A 317 -3.42 -4.25 19.73
N ARG A 318 -3.81 -5.44 20.20
CA ARG A 318 -3.07 -6.67 19.88
C ARG A 318 -3.36 -7.13 18.44
N SER A 319 -2.44 -7.90 17.86
CA SER A 319 -2.67 -8.63 16.60
C SER A 319 -3.69 -9.77 16.80
N LYS A 320 -4.47 -10.07 15.76
CA LYS A 320 -5.48 -11.13 15.74
C LYS A 320 -5.16 -12.13 14.63
N PHE A 321 -4.79 -13.35 15.02
CA PHE A 321 -4.58 -14.45 14.09
C PHE A 321 -5.86 -15.29 14.00
N VAL A 322 -6.41 -15.42 12.79
CA VAL A 322 -7.65 -16.16 12.53
C VAL A 322 -7.43 -17.05 11.31
N GLU A 323 -7.61 -18.36 11.48
CA GLU A 323 -7.30 -19.35 10.45
C GLU A 323 -5.83 -19.28 9.99
N ASP A 324 -5.54 -18.72 8.82
CA ASP A 324 -4.20 -18.47 8.29
C ASP A 324 -3.96 -16.97 7.99
N VAL A 325 -4.83 -16.08 8.49
CA VAL A 325 -4.77 -14.63 8.28
C VAL A 325 -4.38 -13.92 9.57
N LEU A 326 -3.28 -13.18 9.54
CA LEU A 326 -2.85 -12.28 10.60
C LEU A 326 -3.38 -10.86 10.33
N VAL A 327 -4.28 -10.40 11.20
CA VAL A 327 -4.77 -9.02 11.20
C VAL A 327 -3.98 -8.20 12.21
N LEU A 328 -3.19 -7.26 11.70
CA LEU A 328 -2.42 -6.32 12.50
C LEU A 328 -3.32 -5.18 13.01
N PRO A 329 -3.10 -4.72 14.25
CA PRO A 329 -3.84 -3.58 14.81
C PRO A 329 -3.56 -2.31 14.00
N ILE A 330 -4.32 -1.24 14.25
CA ILE A 330 -4.11 0.04 13.56
C ILE A 330 -2.66 0.56 13.70
N THR A 331 -2.00 0.34 14.83
CA THR A 331 -0.59 0.71 15.03
C THR A 331 0.35 -0.06 14.10
N GLY A 332 -0.03 -1.27 13.66
CA GLY A 332 0.79 -2.11 12.78
C GLY A 332 1.13 -1.42 11.47
N PHE A 333 0.11 -0.99 10.73
CA PHE A 333 0.28 -0.34 9.42
C PHE A 333 -0.07 1.16 9.43
N SER A 334 -0.81 1.66 10.41
CA SER A 334 -1.13 3.08 10.52
C SER A 334 -0.64 3.70 11.86
N PRO A 335 0.64 3.55 12.24
CA PRO A 335 1.19 4.17 13.45
C PRO A 335 1.31 5.69 13.32
N GLY A 336 1.47 6.37 14.45
CA GLY A 336 1.84 7.78 14.50
C GLY A 336 0.74 8.74 14.09
N ARG A 337 -0.53 8.32 14.16
CA ARG A 337 -1.66 9.21 13.85
C ARG A 337 -1.77 10.33 14.90
N GLY A 338 -2.17 11.52 14.44
CA GLY A 338 -2.37 12.68 15.31
C GLY A 338 -3.54 12.50 16.29
N LYS A 339 -3.74 13.49 17.17
CA LYS A 339 -4.77 13.44 18.23
C LYS A 339 -6.20 13.25 17.68
N TYR A 340 -6.51 13.86 16.53
CA TYR A 340 -7.82 13.73 15.90
C TYR A 340 -7.85 12.49 15.00
N GLY A 341 -8.84 11.61 15.20
CA GLY A 341 -8.99 10.37 14.44
C GLY A 341 -7.85 9.38 14.65
N ASN A 342 -7.25 9.36 15.85
CA ASN A 342 -6.15 8.47 16.21
C ASN A 342 -6.57 6.99 16.21
N MET A 343 -7.81 6.68 16.59
CA MET A 343 -8.36 5.31 16.61
C MET A 343 -7.50 4.33 17.44
N GLY A 344 -6.80 4.82 18.47
CA GLY A 344 -5.91 4.01 19.30
C GLY A 344 -4.53 3.75 18.70
N SER A 345 -4.17 4.38 17.58
CA SER A 345 -2.83 4.29 17.00
C SER A 345 -1.77 4.85 17.96
N LYS A 346 -0.66 4.11 18.06
CA LYS A 346 0.50 4.43 18.91
C LYS A 346 1.63 4.99 18.04
N PRO A 347 2.69 5.59 18.63
CA PRO A 347 3.80 6.16 17.87
C PRO A 347 4.48 5.15 16.93
N ALA A 348 5.17 5.65 15.89
CA ALA A 348 5.95 4.83 14.97
C ALA A 348 7.10 4.04 15.63
N THR A 349 7.52 4.44 16.83
CA THR A 349 8.50 3.71 17.64
C THR A 349 7.91 2.57 18.46
N ASP A 350 6.58 2.38 18.45
CA ASP A 350 5.91 1.33 19.19
C ASP A 350 6.33 -0.06 18.66
N PRO A 351 6.59 -1.06 19.53
CA PRO A 351 7.00 -2.40 19.09
C PRO A 351 6.01 -3.14 18.20
N SER A 352 4.75 -2.69 18.11
CA SER A 352 3.74 -3.23 17.19
C SER A 352 3.74 -2.56 15.80
N ALA A 353 4.43 -1.41 15.63
CA ALA A 353 4.55 -0.73 14.35
C ALA A 353 5.38 -1.56 13.36
N ARG A 354 4.92 -1.65 12.11
CA ARG A 354 5.57 -2.41 11.02
C ARG A 354 5.85 -1.52 9.82
N LEU A 355 4.89 -0.67 9.48
CA LEU A 355 4.91 0.12 8.27
C LEU A 355 4.31 1.49 8.55
N LEU A 356 4.92 2.54 8.00
CA LEU A 356 4.43 3.90 8.07
C LEU A 356 3.97 4.35 6.68
N HIS A 357 2.76 4.90 6.58
CA HIS A 357 2.26 5.50 5.35
C HIS A 357 2.43 7.02 5.39
N ARG A 358 3.12 7.60 4.42
CA ARG A 358 3.41 9.05 4.36
C ARG A 358 2.25 9.88 3.82
N ALA A 359 1.20 9.25 3.30
CA ALA A 359 -0.03 9.89 2.84
C ALA A 359 0.23 11.02 1.83
N GLN A 360 1.16 10.79 0.91
CA GLN A 360 1.56 11.80 -0.07
C GLN A 360 0.42 12.11 -1.06
N GLY A 361 -0.51 11.17 -1.24
CA GLY A 361 -1.77 11.43 -1.94
C GLY A 361 -1.57 11.95 -3.36
N SER A 362 -0.54 11.46 -4.06
CA SER A 362 -0.13 11.93 -5.40
C SER A 362 -1.22 11.81 -6.48
N TRP A 363 -2.30 11.08 -6.18
CA TRP A 363 -3.49 10.94 -7.00
C TRP A 363 -4.62 11.92 -6.64
N ARG A 364 -4.63 12.49 -5.44
CA ARG A 364 -5.68 13.39 -4.98
C ARG A 364 -5.55 14.73 -5.67
N LYS A 365 -6.61 15.13 -6.38
CA LYS A 365 -6.79 16.51 -6.87
C LYS A 365 -7.79 17.21 -5.97
N PHE A 366 -7.61 18.52 -5.79
CA PHE A 366 -8.56 19.33 -5.05
C PHE A 366 -9.92 19.31 -5.75
N ASP A 367 -10.97 18.98 -5.01
CA ASP A 367 -12.36 18.97 -5.47
C ASP A 367 -13.23 19.62 -4.39
N PHE A 368 -13.93 20.69 -4.75
CA PHE A 368 -14.73 21.47 -3.81
C PHE A 368 -15.85 20.65 -3.15
N ILE A 369 -16.49 19.74 -3.89
CA ILE A 369 -17.59 18.91 -3.37
C ILE A 369 -17.03 17.90 -2.38
N VAL A 370 -15.90 17.28 -2.70
CA VAL A 370 -15.22 16.32 -1.82
C VAL A 370 -14.76 16.99 -0.52
N GLU A 371 -14.11 18.15 -0.62
CA GLU A 371 -13.60 18.86 0.56
C GLU A 371 -14.73 19.41 1.43
N TYR A 372 -15.80 19.95 0.84
CA TYR A 372 -16.97 20.36 1.60
C TYR A 372 -17.71 19.17 2.21
N GLY A 373 -17.83 18.05 1.50
CA GLY A 373 -18.38 16.80 2.01
C GLY A 373 -17.60 16.28 3.22
N LYS A 374 -16.27 16.34 3.18
CA LYS A 374 -15.38 16.02 4.30
C LYS A 374 -15.65 16.94 5.49
N PHE A 375 -15.71 18.26 5.29
CA PHE A 375 -16.05 19.22 6.33
C PHE A 375 -17.44 18.93 6.93
N CYS A 376 -18.46 18.71 6.10
CA CYS A 376 -19.82 18.41 6.51
C CYS A 376 -19.90 17.13 7.38
N ARG A 377 -19.19 16.06 7.00
CA ARG A 377 -19.09 14.83 7.78
C ARG A 377 -18.40 15.04 9.12
N THR A 378 -17.24 15.69 9.09
CA THR A 378 -16.38 15.90 10.26
C THR A 378 -17.06 16.81 11.29
N VAL A 379 -17.56 17.97 10.85
CA VAL A 379 -18.04 19.02 11.76
C VAL A 379 -19.51 18.84 12.13
N PHE A 380 -20.37 18.54 11.16
CA PHE A 380 -21.81 18.49 11.39
C PHE A 380 -22.36 17.07 11.58
N GLY A 381 -21.58 16.03 11.25
CA GLY A 381 -22.13 14.68 11.18
C GLY A 381 -23.28 14.62 10.18
N ARG A 382 -23.08 15.14 8.97
CA ARG A 382 -24.02 15.06 7.85
C ARG A 382 -23.27 14.64 6.59
N CYS A 383 -23.95 14.57 5.44
CA CYS A 383 -23.31 14.27 4.15
C CYS A 383 -22.59 12.91 4.12
N ARG A 384 -23.16 11.91 4.80
CA ARG A 384 -22.60 10.55 4.91
C ARG A 384 -22.39 9.93 3.53
N GLU A 385 -23.40 10.05 2.67
CA GLU A 385 -23.43 9.46 1.32
C GLU A 385 -22.75 10.33 0.24
N TRP A 386 -22.15 11.47 0.61
CA TRP A 386 -21.45 12.30 -0.38
C TRP A 386 -20.12 11.67 -0.77
N THR A 387 -19.74 11.80 -2.05
CA THR A 387 -18.49 11.26 -2.59
C THR A 387 -17.27 11.63 -1.72
N LYS A 388 -16.34 10.68 -1.64
CA LYS A 388 -15.06 10.82 -0.94
C LYS A 388 -13.89 10.93 -1.91
N VAL A 389 -14.16 10.80 -3.21
CA VAL A 389 -13.18 10.88 -4.29
C VAL A 389 -13.54 11.98 -5.27
N PRO A 390 -12.55 12.70 -5.85
CA PRO A 390 -12.80 13.68 -6.90
C PRO A 390 -13.51 13.03 -8.08
N HIS A 391 -14.50 13.72 -8.67
CA HIS A 391 -15.05 13.27 -9.94
C HIS A 391 -13.99 13.50 -11.03
N THR A 392 -13.57 12.44 -11.72
CA THR A 392 -12.95 12.62 -13.02
C THR A 392 -14.05 13.10 -13.96
N SER A 393 -14.12 14.41 -14.21
CA SER A 393 -14.89 14.93 -15.33
C SER A 393 -14.35 14.24 -16.59
N PHE A 394 -15.21 13.50 -17.28
CA PHE A 394 -14.91 12.81 -18.53
C PHE A 394 -14.41 13.78 -19.61
#